data_AF-A0A317FAY9-F1
#
_entry.id   AF-A0A317FAY9-F1
#
_cell.length_a   1.000
_cell.length_b   1.000
_cell.length_c   1.000
_cell.angle_alpha   90.00
_cell.angle_beta   90.00
_cell.angle_gamma   90.00
#
_symmetry.space_group_name_H-M   'P 1'
#
loop_
_entity.id
_entity.type
_entity.pdbx_description
1 polymer ?
#
loop_
_entity_poly.entity_id
_entity_poly.type
_entity_poly.pdbx_seq_one_letter_code
_entity_poly.pdbx_strand_id
1 'polypeptide(L)'
;MTSLVSLRGEDDTLWAVIATAGRKSRVANVYRSRADALQDSAWRAQQVSAYEDWLRRSRQPVPHYSVAPIRRADLPKKWSPLPALGFLRGQFI
;
A
#
# COMPACT_ATOMS: atom_id res chain seq x y z
N MET A 1 -29.59 10.48 9.02
CA MET A 1 -29.91 9.04 9.00
C MET A 1 -28.61 8.27 9.17
N THR A 2 -28.33 7.83 10.39
CA THR A 2 -27.06 7.19 10.76
C THR A 2 -27.33 5.70 10.95
N SER A 3 -27.05 4.90 9.93
CA SER A 3 -27.19 3.44 10.03
C SER A 3 -25.93 2.85 10.65
N LEU A 4 -26.02 2.56 11.95
CA LEU A 4 -25.19 1.56 12.62
C LEU A 4 -25.67 0.17 12.17
N VAL A 5 -24.93 -0.46 11.28
CA VAL A 5 -25.07 -1.92 11.04
C VAL A 5 -23.77 -2.59 11.47
N SER A 6 -23.82 -3.27 12.62
CA SER A 6 -22.82 -4.28 12.97
C SER A 6 -23.19 -5.57 12.26
N LEU A 7 -22.45 -5.92 11.20
CA LEU A 7 -22.43 -7.27 10.66
C LEU A 7 -21.16 -7.96 11.17
N ARG A 8 -21.31 -8.73 12.25
CA ARG A 8 -20.34 -9.75 12.66
C ARG A 8 -20.49 -10.90 11.66
N GLY A 9 -19.54 -11.08 10.74
CA GLY A 9 -19.38 -12.37 10.04
C GLY A 9 -18.77 -12.39 8.64
N GLU A 10 -18.91 -11.36 7.81
CA GLU A 10 -18.75 -11.56 6.36
C GLU A 10 -17.88 -10.47 5.72
N ASP A 11 -16.72 -10.91 5.23
CA ASP A 11 -15.65 -10.16 4.55
C ASP A 11 -14.63 -9.41 5.42
N ASP A 12 -13.90 -10.15 6.27
CA ASP A 12 -12.61 -9.71 6.85
C ASP A 12 -11.47 -9.62 5.80
N THR A 13 -11.81 -9.85 4.52
CA THR A 13 -10.91 -9.70 3.38
C THR A 13 -10.74 -8.23 3.07
N LEU A 14 -9.59 -7.68 3.43
CA LEU A 14 -9.16 -6.36 3.00
C LEU A 14 -8.29 -6.47 1.75
N TRP A 15 -8.13 -5.35 1.06
CA TRP A 15 -7.24 -5.22 -0.07
C TRP A 15 -6.01 -4.43 0.34
N ALA A 16 -4.88 -5.11 0.47
CA ALA A 16 -3.60 -4.50 0.77
C ALA A 16 -2.92 -4.00 -0.50
N VAL A 17 -2.48 -2.75 -0.46
CA VAL A 17 -1.48 -2.21 -1.38
C VAL A 17 -0.11 -2.58 -0.80
N ILE A 18 0.64 -3.40 -1.52
CA ILE A 18 1.95 -3.90 -1.11
C ILE A 18 3.00 -3.16 -1.93
N ALA A 19 3.94 -2.51 -1.24
CA ALA A 19 5.13 -1.93 -1.83
C ALA A 19 6.28 -2.94 -1.74
N THR A 20 6.86 -3.29 -2.89
CA THR A 20 8.04 -4.15 -2.98
C THR A 20 9.19 -3.36 -3.59
N ALA A 21 10.32 -3.29 -2.89
CA ALA A 21 11.55 -2.72 -3.42
C ALA A 21 12.73 -3.63 -3.12
N GLY A 22 13.39 -4.08 -4.19
CA GLY A 22 14.45 -5.06 -4.09
C GLY A 22 13.95 -6.36 -3.46
N ARG A 23 14.48 -6.72 -2.29
CA ARG A 23 14.11 -7.93 -1.54
C ARG A 23 13.10 -7.68 -0.40
N LYS A 24 12.65 -6.44 -0.23
CA LYS A 24 11.76 -6.06 0.87
C LYS A 24 10.36 -5.81 0.33
N SER A 25 9.37 -6.39 0.99
CA SER A 25 7.95 -6.14 0.72
C SER A 25 7.27 -5.65 2.00
N ARG A 26 6.43 -4.62 1.88
CA ARG A 26 5.70 -4.04 3.01
C ARG A 26 4.30 -3.61 2.58
N VAL A 27 3.31 -3.80 3.45
CA VAL A 27 1.95 -3.27 3.24
C VAL A 27 1.99 -1.76 3.40
N ALA A 28 1.72 -1.04 2.31
CA ALA A 28 1.65 0.41 2.25
C ALA A 28 0.32 0.95 2.76
N ASN A 29 -0.80 0.37 2.34
CA ASN A 29 -2.12 0.74 2.84
C ASN A 29 -3.09 -0.44 2.72
N VAL A 30 -4.22 -0.39 3.42
CA VAL A 30 -5.29 -1.38 3.30
C VAL A 30 -6.64 -0.71 3.07
N TYR A 31 -7.44 -1.31 2.22
CA TYR A 31 -8.76 -0.81 1.84
C TYR A 31 -9.82 -1.88 1.98
N ARG A 32 -11.06 -1.46 2.20
CA ARG A 32 -12.23 -2.35 2.19
C ARG A 32 -12.61 -2.74 0.77
N SER A 33 -12.44 -1.83 -0.19
CA SER A 33 -12.76 -2.06 -1.60
C SER A 33 -11.51 -2.35 -2.42
N ARG A 34 -11.58 -3.33 -3.33
CA ARG A 34 -10.52 -3.58 -4.31
C ARG A 34 -10.26 -2.38 -5.22
N ALA A 35 -11.32 -1.69 -5.62
CA ALA A 35 -11.22 -0.53 -6.51
C ALA A 35 -10.40 0.60 -5.89
N ASP A 36 -10.65 0.94 -4.61
CA ASP A 36 -9.88 1.93 -3.87
C ASP A 36 -8.40 1.53 -3.74
N ALA A 37 -8.12 0.26 -3.44
CA ALA A 37 -6.74 -0.24 -3.38
C ALA A 37 -6.02 -0.15 -4.74
N LEU A 38 -6.70 -0.45 -5.84
CA LEU A 38 -6.14 -0.31 -7.19
C LEU A 38 -5.87 1.14 -7.54
N GLN A 39 -6.78 2.05 -7.18
CA GLN A 39 -6.61 3.48 -7.42
C GLN A 39 -5.41 4.04 -6.65
N ASP A 40 -5.25 3.67 -5.37
CA ASP A 40 -4.07 4.06 -4.57
C ASP A 40 -2.79 3.44 -5.13
N SER A 41 -2.80 2.15 -5.48
CA SER A 41 -1.65 1.47 -6.09
C SER A 41 -1.24 2.13 -7.40
N ALA A 42 -2.19 2.49 -8.27
CA ALA A 42 -1.93 3.16 -9.54
C ALA A 42 -1.38 4.58 -9.31
N TRP A 43 -1.97 5.33 -8.39
CA TRP A 43 -1.49 6.66 -8.02
C TRP A 43 -0.06 6.61 -7.46
N ARG A 44 0.25 5.64 -6.58
CA ARG A 44 1.60 5.43 -6.04
C ARG A 44 2.59 4.99 -7.11
N ALA A 45 2.19 4.14 -8.05
CA ALA A 45 3.02 3.74 -9.18
C ALA A 45 3.34 4.94 -10.10
N GLN A 46 2.36 5.81 -10.35
CA GLN A 46 2.57 7.04 -11.10
C GLN A 46 3.56 7.98 -10.41
N GLN A 47 3.47 8.12 -9.08
CA GLN A 47 4.45 8.87 -8.29
C GLN A 47 5.86 8.27 -8.44
N VAL A 48 6.01 6.94 -8.34
CA VAL A 48 7.32 6.30 -8.50
C VAL A 48 7.91 6.50 -9.88
N SER A 49 7.10 6.41 -10.93
CA SER A 49 7.56 6.65 -12.30
C SER A 49 8.18 8.06 -12.43
N ALA A 50 7.59 9.06 -11.79
CA ALA A 50 8.15 10.42 -11.75
C ALA A 50 9.51 10.52 -11.05
N TYR A 51 9.82 9.61 -10.11
CA TYR A 51 11.10 9.57 -9.38
C TYR A 51 12.03 8.44 -9.86
N GLU A 52 11.65 7.67 -10.87
CA GLU A 52 12.37 6.46 -11.29
C GLU A 52 13.80 6.79 -11.70
N ASP A 53 13.98 7.85 -12.49
CA ASP A 53 15.29 8.28 -12.99
C ASP A 53 16.23 8.65 -11.82
N TRP A 54 15.71 9.35 -10.82
CA TRP A 54 16.46 9.71 -9.61
C TRP A 54 16.80 8.48 -8.73
N LEU A 55 15.86 7.54 -8.57
CA LEU A 55 16.08 6.30 -7.82
C LEU A 55 17.17 5.45 -8.48
N ARG A 56 17.13 5.31 -9.81
CA ARG A 56 18.16 4.61 -10.59
C ARG A 56 19.54 5.25 -10.40
N ARG A 57 19.64 6.58 -10.53
CA ARG A 57 20.91 7.32 -10.31
C ARG A 57 21.43 7.15 -8.88
N SER A 58 20.53 7.12 -7.90
CA SER A 58 20.86 6.96 -6.49
C SER A 58 21.12 5.49 -6.07
N ARG A 59 21.12 4.54 -7.03
CA ARG A 59 21.27 3.10 -6.79
C ARG A 59 20.25 2.55 -5.79
N GLN A 60 19.09 3.21 -5.68
CA GLN A 60 18.00 2.77 -4.82
C GLN A 60 17.07 1.85 -5.61
N PRO A 61 16.52 0.80 -4.99
CA PRO A 61 15.57 -0.07 -5.66
C PRO A 61 14.27 0.69 -5.95
N VAL A 62 13.76 0.52 -7.17
CA VAL A 62 12.49 1.12 -7.59
C VAL A 62 11.33 0.39 -6.88
N PRO A 63 10.45 1.12 -6.16
CA PRO A 63 9.25 0.54 -5.55
C PRO A 63 8.26 0.07 -6.63
N HIS A 64 7.86 -1.19 -6.56
CA HIS A 64 6.72 -1.72 -7.30
C HIS A 64 5.53 -1.89 -6.37
N TYR A 65 4.35 -1.46 -6.80
CA TYR A 65 3.12 -1.62 -6.04
C TYR A 65 2.26 -2.72 -6.64
N SER A 66 1.65 -3.53 -5.78
CA SER A 66 0.72 -4.57 -6.17
C SER A 66 -0.42 -4.63 -5.17
N VAL A 67 -1.59 -5.12 -5.60
CA VAL A 67 -2.76 -5.26 -4.75
C VAL A 67 -3.01 -6.73 -4.48
N ALA A 68 -3.12 -7.11 -3.22
CA ALA A 68 -3.42 -8.47 -2.81
C ALA A 68 -4.50 -8.49 -1.71
N PRO A 69 -5.37 -9.52 -1.70
CA PRO A 69 -6.27 -9.73 -0.57
C PRO A 69 -5.46 -10.09 0.68
N ILE A 70 -5.82 -9.51 1.82
CA ILE A 70 -5.21 -9.76 3.14
C ILE A 70 -6.31 -9.86 4.19
N ARG A 71 -6.14 -10.65 5.25
CA ARG A 71 -7.04 -10.58 6.40
C ARG A 71 -6.51 -9.58 7.41
N ARG A 72 -7.41 -8.95 8.19
CA ARG A 72 -6.98 -8.09 9.29
C ARG A 72 -6.06 -8.79 10.29
N ALA A 73 -6.22 -10.10 10.47
CA ALA A 73 -5.39 -10.91 11.35
C ALA A 73 -3.94 -11.11 10.84
N ASP A 74 -3.73 -11.02 9.52
CA ASP A 74 -2.40 -11.13 8.89
C ASP A 74 -1.61 -9.82 8.96
N LEU A 75 -2.26 -8.70 9.33
CA LEU A 75 -1.56 -7.43 9.50
C LEU A 75 -0.69 -7.45 10.77
N PRO A 76 0.54 -6.92 10.69
CA PRO A 76 1.37 -6.74 11.88
C PRO A 76 0.65 -5.90 12.94
N LYS A 77 0.72 -6.29 14.22
CA LYS A 77 0.06 -5.56 15.33
C LYS A 77 0.44 -4.07 15.43
N LYS A 78 1.61 -3.67 14.94
CA LYS A 78 2.09 -2.28 14.90
C LYS A 78 2.12 -1.69 13.48
N TRP A 79 1.33 -2.25 12.57
CA TRP A 79 1.24 -1.74 11.22
C TRP A 79 0.66 -0.31 11.22
N SER A 80 1.24 0.54 10.39
CA SER A 80 0.77 1.90 10.14
C SER A 80 0.88 2.16 8.65
N PRO A 81 -0.09 2.89 8.05
CA PRO A 81 -0.08 3.16 6.62
C PRO A 81 1.19 3.92 6.27
N LEU A 82 1.88 3.46 5.23
CA LEU A 82 3.03 4.17 4.68
C LEU A 82 2.51 5.48 4.08
N PRO A 83 3.09 6.63 4.45
CA PRO A 83 2.77 7.86 3.76
C PRO A 83 3.11 7.70 2.26
N ALA A 84 2.45 8.49 1.42
CA ALA A 84 2.74 8.48 -0.01
C ALA A 84 4.23 8.73 -0.26
N LEU A 85 4.79 8.13 -1.32
CA LEU A 85 6.22 8.22 -1.62
C LEU A 85 6.72 9.67 -1.70
N GLY A 86 5.86 10.61 -2.09
CA GLY A 86 6.13 12.05 -2.09
C GLY A 86 6.55 12.62 -0.72
N PHE A 87 6.25 11.95 0.39
CA PHE A 87 6.66 12.35 1.74
C PHE A 87 7.95 11.67 2.23
N LEU A 88 8.35 10.54 1.64
CA LEU A 88 9.40 9.70 2.21
C LEU A 88 10.82 10.02 1.72
N ARG A 89 11.03 10.97 0.79
CA ARG A 89 12.39 11.33 0.31
C ARG A 89 13.23 10.10 -0.13
N GLY A 90 12.58 9.06 -0.65
CA GLY A 90 13.24 7.81 -1.02
C GLY A 90 13.56 6.86 0.15
N GLN A 91 13.22 7.18 1.40
CA GLN A 91 13.35 6.24 2.50
C GLN A 91 12.21 5.22 2.50
N PHE A 92 12.51 4.00 2.06
CA PHE A 92 11.73 2.82 2.41
C PHE A 92 11.88 2.58 3.91
N ILE A 93 10.95 3.07 4.73
CA ILE A 93 10.87 2.73 6.15
C ILE A 93 10.17 1.39 6.31
#